data_AF-A0A499W106-F1
#
_entry.id   AF-A0A499W106-F1
#
_cell.length_a   1.000
_cell.length_b   1.000
_cell.length_c   1.000
_cell.angle_alpha   90.00
_cell.angle_beta   90.00
_cell.angle_gamma   90.00
#
_symmetry.space_group_name_H-M   'P 1'
#
loop_
_entity.id
_entity.type
_entity.pdbx_description
1 polymer ?
#
loop_
_entity_poly.entity_id
_entity_poly.type
_entity_poly.pdbx_seq_one_letter_code
_entity_poly.pdbx_strand_id
1 'polypeptide(L)'
;MPCHDEHRPDGARRPVDLVFQSIAGTQAANASFGVTLGLLDEAYDAARGLGRGTAGQNALYFETGQGSALSANAHHGVDQQTVEARAYAVARRYDPLLVNTVVGFIGPEYLYDGRQILRAALEDHFCGKLLGLPMGLDICYTNHADADDDDIATMLTMLGVAGASFVICTPGGDDIMLNYQSASYHDALYLREVLGLRPAPEFEDWLSRIGLLDDAGAIRDVTGTAHPLTAIGRELAA
;
A
#
# COMPACT_ATOMS: atom_id res chain seq x y z
N MET A 1 -22.02 -12.61 -0.29
CA MET A 1 -22.09 -13.15 -1.66
C MET A 1 -20.97 -14.16 -1.70
N PRO A 2 -21.23 -15.47 -1.85
CA PRO A 2 -20.16 -16.45 -1.89
C PRO A 2 -19.19 -16.00 -2.97
N CYS A 3 -17.89 -16.09 -2.72
CA CYS A 3 -16.87 -15.93 -3.75
C CYS A 3 -17.08 -17.04 -4.77
N HIS A 4 -18.06 -16.87 -5.67
CA HIS A 4 -18.27 -17.74 -6.80
C HIS A 4 -17.03 -17.57 -7.65
N ASP A 5 -16.19 -18.61 -7.66
CA ASP A 5 -15.06 -18.80 -8.55
C ASP A 5 -15.38 -18.11 -9.89
N GLU A 6 -14.80 -16.94 -10.15
CA GLU A 6 -14.87 -16.26 -11.45
C GLU A 6 -14.03 -17.08 -12.42
N HIS A 7 -14.61 -18.18 -12.89
CA HIS A 7 -14.05 -19.00 -13.92
C HIS A 7 -13.87 -18.13 -15.16
N ARG A 8 -12.67 -18.13 -15.73
CA ARG A 8 -12.50 -17.70 -17.11
C ARG A 8 -13.43 -18.54 -18.01
N PRO A 9 -13.78 -18.04 -19.21
CA PRO A 9 -14.62 -18.79 -20.16
C PRO A 9 -14.09 -20.20 -20.48
N ASP A 10 -12.82 -20.48 -20.21
CA ASP A 10 -12.12 -21.76 -20.38
C ASP A 10 -12.16 -22.69 -19.14
N GLY A 11 -12.84 -22.29 -18.06
CA GLY A 11 -12.89 -23.04 -16.81
C GLY A 11 -11.65 -22.89 -15.92
N ALA A 12 -10.67 -22.06 -16.29
CA ALA A 12 -9.51 -21.78 -15.45
C ALA A 12 -9.87 -20.80 -14.32
N ARG A 13 -9.44 -21.11 -13.10
CA ARG A 13 -9.49 -20.17 -11.97
C ARG A 13 -8.59 -18.99 -12.24
N ARG A 14 -9.06 -17.77 -11.95
CA ARG A 14 -8.20 -16.58 -11.96
C ARG A 14 -7.18 -16.71 -10.81
N PRO A 15 -5.88 -16.50 -11.06
CA PRO A 15 -4.89 -16.52 -9.99
C PRO A 15 -5.14 -15.33 -9.06
N VAL A 16 -5.30 -15.62 -7.78
CA VAL A 16 -5.34 -14.63 -6.69
C VAL A 16 -4.17 -14.95 -5.76
N ASP A 17 -3.27 -13.98 -5.60
CA ASP A 17 -2.13 -14.08 -4.70
C ASP A 17 -2.39 -13.34 -3.39
N LEU A 18 -2.97 -12.13 -3.47
CA LEU A 18 -3.41 -11.34 -2.32
C LEU A 18 -4.90 -11.03 -2.42
N VAL A 19 -5.60 -11.15 -1.29
CA VAL A 19 -6.99 -10.71 -1.14
C VAL A 19 -6.99 -9.32 -0.53
N PHE A 20 -7.45 -8.34 -1.32
CA PHE A 20 -7.55 -6.95 -0.92
C PHE A 20 -8.91 -6.61 -0.31
N GLN A 21 -8.93 -5.74 0.70
CA GLN A 21 -10.16 -5.09 1.15
C GLN A 21 -9.86 -3.79 1.91
N SER A 22 -10.60 -2.72 1.61
CA SER A 22 -10.63 -1.53 2.48
C SER A 22 -11.43 -1.84 3.75
N ILE A 23 -10.90 -1.47 4.92
CA ILE A 23 -11.54 -1.70 6.22
C ILE A 23 -11.59 -0.42 7.05
N ALA A 24 -12.50 -0.38 8.03
CA ALA A 24 -12.68 0.76 8.92
C ALA A 24 -12.86 0.34 10.40
N GLY A 25 -12.73 1.30 11.30
CA GLY A 25 -12.75 1.08 12.75
C GLY A 25 -14.14 0.89 13.39
N THR A 26 -15.22 0.98 12.62
CA THR A 26 -16.60 0.79 13.11
C THR A 26 -17.37 -0.16 12.21
N GLN A 27 -18.37 -0.86 12.78
CA GLN A 27 -19.21 -1.77 12.01
C GLN A 27 -20.00 -1.04 10.92
N ALA A 28 -20.52 0.15 11.21
CA ALA A 28 -21.27 0.95 10.25
C ALA A 28 -20.39 1.44 9.09
N ALA A 29 -19.14 1.84 9.35
CA ALA A 29 -18.21 2.21 8.28
C ALA A 29 -17.84 1.00 7.41
N ASN A 30 -17.52 -0.16 7.99
CA ASN A 30 -17.31 -1.39 7.20
C ASN A 30 -18.55 -1.76 6.37
N ALA A 31 -19.75 -1.64 6.93
CA ALA A 31 -20.98 -1.91 6.21
C ALA A 31 -21.18 -0.96 5.01
N SER A 32 -20.73 0.30 5.09
CA SER A 32 -20.76 1.23 3.95
C SER A 32 -19.84 0.81 2.80
N PHE A 33 -18.79 0.03 3.08
CA PHE A 33 -17.95 -0.60 2.05
C PHE A 33 -18.51 -1.95 1.57
N GLY A 34 -19.66 -2.38 2.08
CA GLY A 34 -20.25 -3.68 1.78
C GLY A 34 -19.55 -4.86 2.46
N VAL A 35 -18.70 -4.62 3.48
CA VAL A 35 -17.94 -5.66 4.17
C VAL A 35 -18.44 -5.89 5.60
N THR A 36 -18.37 -7.15 6.05
CA THR A 36 -18.60 -7.55 7.45
C THR A 36 -17.44 -8.38 7.93
N LEU A 37 -17.24 -8.49 9.25
CA LEU A 37 -16.19 -9.36 9.78
C LEU A 37 -16.36 -10.82 9.37
N GLY A 38 -17.61 -11.31 9.24
CA GLY A 38 -17.86 -12.67 8.75
C GLY A 38 -17.44 -12.88 7.29
N LEU A 39 -17.56 -11.84 6.44
CA LEU A 39 -17.05 -11.90 5.08
C LEU A 39 -15.51 -11.90 5.05
N LEU A 40 -14.87 -11.16 5.96
CA LEU A 40 -13.42 -11.19 6.12
C LEU A 40 -12.92 -12.55 6.65
N ASP A 41 -13.66 -13.18 7.57
CA ASP A 41 -13.36 -14.55 8.05
C ASP A 41 -13.43 -15.54 6.87
N GLU A 42 -14.47 -15.48 6.02
CA GLU A 42 -14.58 -16.32 4.80
C GLU A 42 -13.42 -16.08 3.82
N ALA A 43 -13.07 -14.82 3.57
CA ALA A 43 -11.96 -14.45 2.70
C ALA A 43 -10.61 -14.92 3.26
N TYR A 44 -10.41 -14.83 4.57
CA TYR A 44 -9.21 -15.29 5.25
C TYR A 44 -9.02 -16.81 5.11
N ASP A 45 -10.07 -17.59 5.36
CA ASP A 45 -10.04 -19.04 5.20
C ASP A 45 -9.83 -19.44 3.72
N ALA A 46 -10.49 -18.75 2.79
CA ALA A 46 -10.31 -18.99 1.36
C ALA A 46 -8.87 -18.71 0.91
N ALA A 47 -8.29 -17.57 1.30
CA ALA A 47 -6.92 -17.20 0.97
C ALA A 47 -5.90 -18.23 1.49
N ARG A 48 -6.08 -18.68 2.74
CA ARG A 48 -5.24 -19.73 3.34
C ARG A 48 -5.39 -21.07 2.61
N GLY A 49 -6.60 -21.41 2.19
CA GLY A 49 -6.89 -22.63 1.43
C GLY A 49 -6.16 -22.71 0.08
N LEU A 50 -5.72 -21.58 -0.48
CA LEU A 50 -4.95 -21.55 -1.73
C LEU A 50 -3.47 -21.94 -1.55
N GLY A 51 -2.93 -21.89 -0.32
CA GLY A 51 -1.54 -22.26 -0.04
C GLY A 51 -0.50 -21.44 -0.82
N ARG A 52 -0.74 -20.14 -0.99
CA ARG A 52 0.10 -19.25 -1.84
C ARG A 52 1.47 -18.90 -1.27
N GLY A 53 1.62 -18.93 0.05
CA GLY A 53 2.81 -18.42 0.69
C GLY A 53 4.02 -19.36 0.56
N THR A 54 5.18 -18.79 0.22
CA THR A 54 6.45 -19.50 0.06
C THR A 54 7.35 -19.41 1.30
N ALA A 55 7.28 -18.29 2.03
CA ALA A 55 7.98 -18.06 3.31
C ALA A 55 7.03 -17.98 4.52
N GLY A 56 5.78 -17.56 4.29
CA GLY A 56 4.73 -17.43 5.30
C GLY A 56 3.40 -17.96 4.77
N GLN A 57 2.28 -17.57 5.39
CA GLN A 57 0.92 -17.88 4.91
C GLN A 57 0.03 -16.62 4.87
N ASN A 58 0.64 -15.44 5.05
CA ASN A 58 -0.04 -14.16 5.04
C ASN A 58 -0.39 -13.80 3.59
N ALA A 59 -1.67 -13.66 3.28
CA ALA A 59 -2.17 -13.45 1.91
C ALA A 59 -3.27 -12.38 1.82
N LEU A 60 -3.43 -11.58 2.88
CA LEU A 60 -4.40 -10.47 2.91
C LEU A 60 -3.67 -9.15 2.80
N TYR A 61 -4.31 -8.22 2.12
CA TYR A 61 -3.92 -6.84 1.99
C TYR A 61 -5.09 -5.97 2.45
N PHE A 62 -4.91 -5.22 3.52
CA PHE A 62 -5.89 -4.24 3.97
C PHE A 62 -5.46 -2.80 3.72
N GLU A 63 -6.43 -1.98 3.39
CA GLU A 63 -6.26 -0.54 3.25
C GLU A 63 -7.19 0.20 4.22
N THR A 64 -6.66 1.24 4.85
CA THR A 64 -7.33 2.06 5.85
C THR A 64 -7.11 3.55 5.54
N GLY A 65 -7.61 4.45 6.39
CA GLY A 65 -7.40 5.87 6.17
C GLY A 65 -8.24 6.72 7.10
N GLN A 66 -7.59 7.73 7.69
CA GLN A 66 -8.28 8.75 8.46
C GLN A 66 -9.35 9.45 7.62
N GLY A 67 -10.51 9.69 8.24
CA GLY A 67 -11.66 10.33 7.59
C GLY A 67 -12.68 9.36 7.01
N SER A 68 -12.32 8.10 6.77
CA SER A 68 -13.22 7.06 6.25
C SER A 68 -14.53 6.93 7.04
N ALA A 69 -14.44 6.78 8.37
CA ALA A 69 -15.61 6.66 9.23
C ALA A 69 -16.39 7.99 9.39
N LEU A 70 -15.72 9.14 9.26
CA LEU A 70 -16.38 10.44 9.27
C LEU A 70 -17.21 10.63 7.99
N SER A 71 -16.61 10.32 6.83
CA SER A 71 -17.27 10.33 5.52
C SER A 71 -18.51 9.43 5.48
N ALA A 72 -18.42 8.24 6.08
CA ALA A 72 -19.55 7.31 6.21
C ALA A 72 -20.58 7.69 7.29
N ASN A 73 -20.43 8.84 7.97
CA ASN A 73 -21.23 9.25 9.14
C ASN A 73 -21.33 8.15 10.21
N ALA A 74 -20.22 7.43 10.42
CA ALA A 74 -20.12 6.22 11.23
C ALA A 74 -19.02 6.30 12.30
N HIS A 75 -18.55 7.50 12.62
CA HIS A 75 -17.49 7.78 13.60
C HIS A 75 -18.01 7.91 15.04
N HIS A 76 -19.33 8.07 15.24
CA HIS A 76 -19.97 8.14 16.56
C HIS A 76 -19.42 9.24 17.50
N GLY A 77 -19.01 10.38 16.94
CA GLY A 77 -18.40 11.47 17.70
C GLY A 77 -16.96 11.22 18.17
N VAL A 78 -16.33 10.15 17.70
CA VAL A 78 -14.91 9.83 17.97
C VAL A 78 -14.03 10.47 16.90
N ASP A 79 -12.83 10.91 17.30
CA ASP A 79 -11.84 11.51 16.41
C ASP A 79 -11.27 10.52 15.39
N GLN A 80 -10.68 11.06 14.31
CA GLN A 80 -10.16 10.28 13.18
C GLN A 80 -9.09 9.28 13.61
N GLN A 81 -8.11 9.71 14.41
CA GLN A 81 -6.99 8.87 14.85
C GLN A 81 -7.47 7.67 15.68
N THR A 82 -8.38 7.90 16.63
CA THR A 82 -8.91 6.83 17.48
C THR A 82 -9.70 5.81 16.65
N VAL A 83 -10.49 6.25 15.67
CA VAL A 83 -11.23 5.33 14.79
C VAL A 83 -10.29 4.58 13.84
N GLU A 84 -9.27 5.24 13.33
CA GLU A 84 -8.27 4.63 12.46
C GLU A 84 -7.46 3.55 13.20
N ALA A 85 -7.05 3.80 14.45
CA ALA A 85 -6.41 2.79 15.29
C ALA A 85 -7.28 1.53 15.51
N ARG A 86 -8.62 1.66 15.47
CA ARG A 86 -9.54 0.51 15.52
C ARG A 86 -9.56 -0.28 14.22
N ALA A 87 -9.35 0.36 13.06
CA ALA A 87 -9.21 -0.36 11.79
C ALA A 87 -7.98 -1.27 11.81
N TYR A 88 -6.88 -0.83 12.41
CA TYR A 88 -5.69 -1.66 12.64
C TYR A 88 -5.98 -2.87 13.53
N ALA A 89 -6.82 -2.72 14.56
CA ALA A 89 -7.24 -3.84 15.39
C ALA A 89 -8.08 -4.86 14.60
N VAL A 90 -8.88 -4.41 13.62
CA VAL A 90 -9.56 -5.31 12.68
C VAL A 90 -8.54 -6.05 11.81
N ALA A 91 -7.58 -5.35 11.20
CA ALA A 91 -6.54 -5.97 10.38
C ALA A 91 -5.74 -7.03 11.14
N ARG A 92 -5.33 -6.73 12.38
CA ARG A 92 -4.50 -7.60 13.22
C ARG A 92 -5.09 -9.00 13.42
N ARG A 93 -6.42 -9.13 13.42
CA ARG A 93 -7.11 -10.42 13.56
C ARG A 93 -6.75 -11.42 12.46
N TYR A 94 -6.36 -10.95 11.27
CA TYR A 94 -6.23 -11.78 10.07
C TYR A 94 -4.79 -11.93 9.58
N ASP A 95 -3.78 -11.63 10.42
CA ASP A 95 -2.34 -11.76 10.09
C ASP A 95 -2.02 -11.34 8.64
N PRO A 96 -2.31 -10.09 8.24
CA PRO A 96 -2.19 -9.66 6.84
C PRO A 96 -0.72 -9.63 6.40
N LEU A 97 -0.48 -9.75 5.08
CA LEU A 97 0.84 -9.50 4.51
C LEU A 97 1.12 -8.01 4.42
N LEU A 98 0.10 -7.23 4.06
CA LEU A 98 0.20 -5.79 3.85
C LEU A 98 -0.96 -5.09 4.57
N VAL A 99 -0.63 -3.99 5.25
CA VAL A 99 -1.60 -3.00 5.69
C VAL A 99 -1.05 -1.63 5.36
N ASN A 100 -1.79 -0.79 4.65
CA ASN A 100 -1.46 0.62 4.56
C ASN A 100 -2.63 1.51 4.91
N THR A 101 -2.31 2.63 5.53
CA THR A 101 -3.17 3.81 5.50
C THR A 101 -2.98 4.50 4.16
N VAL A 102 -4.06 5.10 3.64
CA VAL A 102 -4.00 6.07 2.55
C VAL A 102 -4.22 7.45 3.14
N VAL A 103 -3.16 8.25 3.19
CA VAL A 103 -3.17 9.54 3.87
C VAL A 103 -3.17 10.67 2.86
N GLY A 104 -4.16 11.57 2.96
CA GLY A 104 -4.35 12.70 2.04
C GLY A 104 -5.21 12.42 0.78
N PHE A 105 -5.71 11.18 0.63
CA PHE A 105 -6.53 10.76 -0.52
C PHE A 105 -7.93 11.36 -0.58
N ILE A 106 -8.57 11.61 0.58
CA ILE A 106 -9.99 12.02 0.58
C ILE A 106 -10.14 13.51 0.24
N GLY A 107 -9.36 14.38 0.90
CA GLY A 107 -9.44 15.83 0.68
C GLY A 107 -9.16 16.68 1.93
N PRO A 108 -9.09 18.00 1.76
CA PRO A 108 -8.75 18.97 2.79
C PRO A 108 -9.78 19.08 3.93
N GLU A 109 -10.98 18.53 3.74
CA GLU A 109 -12.02 18.48 4.78
C GLU A 109 -11.62 17.56 5.95
N TYR A 110 -10.68 16.64 5.72
CA TYR A 110 -10.18 15.68 6.70
C TYR A 110 -8.75 15.99 7.15
N LEU A 111 -7.87 16.35 6.20
CA LEU A 111 -6.48 16.72 6.41
C LEU A 111 -6.13 17.85 5.43
N TYR A 112 -6.04 19.08 5.93
CA TYR A 112 -6.07 20.28 5.10
C TYR A 112 -4.78 20.55 4.30
N ASP A 113 -3.62 20.41 4.95
CA ASP A 113 -2.30 20.77 4.41
C ASP A 113 -1.29 19.62 4.55
N GLY A 114 -0.16 19.75 3.85
CA GLY A 114 0.94 18.78 3.91
C GLY A 114 1.44 18.48 5.32
N ARG A 115 1.34 19.45 6.24
CA ARG A 115 1.69 19.26 7.67
C ARG A 115 0.73 18.31 8.38
N GLN A 116 -0.58 18.46 8.17
CA GLN A 116 -1.60 17.57 8.74
C GLN A 116 -1.49 16.17 8.13
N ILE A 117 -1.24 16.07 6.82
CA ILE A 117 -1.04 14.80 6.13
C ILE A 117 0.20 14.08 6.71
N LEU A 118 1.34 14.76 6.83
CA LEU A 118 2.56 14.21 7.45
C LEU A 118 2.30 13.76 8.89
N ARG A 119 1.57 14.55 9.67
CA ARG A 119 1.25 14.21 11.06
C ARG A 119 0.42 12.92 11.13
N ALA A 120 -0.65 12.84 10.35
CA ALA A 120 -1.50 11.65 10.27
C ALA A 120 -0.71 10.43 9.82
N ALA A 121 0.16 10.57 8.81
CA ALA A 121 1.02 9.50 8.31
C ALA A 121 1.90 8.89 9.42
N LEU A 122 2.53 9.74 10.23
CA LEU A 122 3.38 9.29 11.34
C LEU A 122 2.57 8.67 12.49
N GLU A 123 1.38 9.18 12.79
CA GLU A 123 0.48 8.62 13.79
C GLU A 123 -0.02 7.23 13.38
N ASP A 124 -0.45 7.09 12.12
CA ASP A 124 -0.94 5.86 11.52
C ASP A 124 0.15 4.78 11.47
N HIS A 125 1.36 5.15 11.00
CA HIS A 125 2.52 4.25 11.01
C HIS A 125 2.84 3.76 12.42
N PHE A 126 2.92 4.67 13.39
CA PHE A 126 3.22 4.34 14.77
C PHE A 126 2.16 3.39 15.36
N CYS A 127 0.88 3.71 15.21
CA CYS A 127 -0.21 2.90 15.74
C CYS A 127 -0.26 1.51 15.09
N GLY A 128 -0.07 1.42 13.77
CA GLY A 128 -0.01 0.15 13.05
C GLY A 128 1.16 -0.73 13.52
N LYS A 129 2.37 -0.15 13.64
CA LYS A 129 3.56 -0.85 14.14
C LYS A 129 3.41 -1.27 15.60
N LEU A 130 2.84 -0.41 16.46
CA LEU A 130 2.56 -0.73 17.86
C LEU A 130 1.61 -1.92 17.99
N LEU A 131 0.66 -2.05 17.05
CA LEU A 131 -0.23 -3.18 16.93
C LEU A 131 0.37 -4.37 16.15
N GLY A 132 1.67 -4.34 15.84
CA GLY A 132 2.39 -5.47 15.24
C GLY A 132 2.05 -5.73 13.77
N LEU A 133 1.50 -4.75 13.06
CA LEU A 133 1.16 -4.88 11.64
C LEU A 133 2.36 -4.59 10.73
N PRO A 134 2.42 -5.20 9.52
CA PRO A 134 3.35 -4.81 8.46
C PRO A 134 2.91 -3.49 7.82
N MET A 135 2.92 -2.42 8.62
CA MET A 135 2.35 -1.12 8.26
C MET A 135 3.19 -0.42 7.19
N GLY A 136 2.59 -0.20 6.04
CA GLY A 136 3.06 0.68 4.97
C GLY A 136 2.12 1.88 4.82
N LEU A 137 2.39 2.73 3.82
CA LEU A 137 1.62 3.94 3.59
C LEU A 137 1.49 4.22 2.09
N ASP A 138 0.29 4.60 1.67
CA ASP A 138 0.11 5.37 0.45
C ASP A 138 0.06 6.84 0.88
N ILE A 139 1.18 7.55 0.66
CA ILE A 139 1.29 8.98 0.93
C ILE A 139 0.86 9.74 -0.31
N CYS A 140 -0.18 10.55 -0.16
CA CYS A 140 -0.75 11.24 -1.29
C CYS A 140 -1.36 12.58 -0.92
N TYR A 141 -1.68 13.36 -1.94
CA TYR A 141 -2.54 14.53 -1.80
C TYR A 141 -3.45 14.67 -3.01
N THR A 142 -4.59 15.30 -2.80
CA THR A 142 -5.48 15.71 -3.89
C THR A 142 -5.19 17.15 -4.28
N ASN A 143 -5.42 17.49 -5.55
CA ASN A 143 -5.15 18.83 -6.11
C ASN A 143 -5.86 20.02 -5.42
N HIS A 144 -6.75 19.78 -4.46
CA HIS A 144 -7.47 20.81 -3.71
C HIS A 144 -7.08 20.86 -2.22
N ALA A 145 -6.16 20.01 -1.78
CA ALA A 145 -5.46 20.17 -0.50
C ALA A 145 -4.31 21.18 -0.65
N ASP A 146 -3.92 21.81 0.45
CA ASP A 146 -2.76 22.72 0.52
C ASP A 146 -1.47 21.90 0.72
N ALA A 147 -1.14 21.11 -0.30
CA ALA A 147 -0.02 20.19 -0.31
C ALA A 147 0.58 20.04 -1.73
N ASP A 148 1.85 19.68 -1.81
CA ASP A 148 2.58 19.48 -3.06
C ASP A 148 3.58 18.30 -3.01
N ASP A 149 4.36 18.12 -4.08
CA ASP A 149 5.36 17.05 -4.18
C ASP A 149 6.51 17.20 -3.18
N ASP A 150 6.82 18.42 -2.69
CA ASP A 150 7.83 18.61 -1.64
C ASP A 150 7.33 18.03 -0.30
N ASP A 151 6.02 18.09 -0.06
CA ASP A 151 5.39 17.40 1.09
C ASP A 151 5.51 15.88 0.95
N ILE A 152 5.30 15.31 -0.25
CA ILE A 152 5.48 13.87 -0.51
C ILE A 152 6.92 13.44 -0.24
N ALA A 153 7.91 14.16 -0.76
CA ALA A 153 9.33 13.85 -0.52
C ALA A 153 9.70 13.93 0.97
N THR A 154 9.15 14.93 1.68
CA THR A 154 9.32 15.09 3.13
C THR A 154 8.72 13.91 3.89
N MET A 155 7.48 13.55 3.59
CA MET A 155 6.80 12.41 4.18
C MET A 155 7.55 11.11 3.94
N LEU A 156 7.96 10.86 2.70
CA LEU A 156 8.69 9.67 2.32
C LEU A 156 9.98 9.49 3.14
N THR A 157 10.76 10.57 3.28
CA THR A 157 12.01 10.56 4.05
C THR A 157 11.75 10.27 5.53
N MET A 158 10.76 10.94 6.13
CA MET A 158 10.38 10.76 7.53
C MET A 158 9.91 9.33 7.80
N LEU A 159 9.10 8.76 6.91
CA LEU A 159 8.58 7.39 7.02
C LEU A 159 9.67 6.33 6.79
N GLY A 160 10.62 6.60 5.89
CA GLY A 160 11.81 5.76 5.71
C GLY A 160 12.64 5.68 7.00
N VAL A 161 12.89 6.83 7.64
CA VAL A 161 13.59 6.89 8.94
C VAL A 161 12.79 6.20 10.05
N ALA A 162 11.46 6.30 10.04
CA ALA A 162 10.58 5.61 10.99
C ALA A 162 10.51 4.09 10.77
N GLY A 163 11.00 3.57 9.64
CA GLY A 163 10.95 2.14 9.31
C GLY A 163 9.58 1.69 8.80
N ALA A 164 8.94 2.49 7.94
CA ALA A 164 7.79 2.05 7.14
C ALA A 164 8.11 0.76 6.38
N SER A 165 7.17 -0.19 6.36
CA SER A 165 7.40 -1.51 5.77
C SER A 165 7.44 -1.45 4.25
N PHE A 166 6.62 -0.57 3.67
CA PHE A 166 6.57 -0.26 2.24
C PHE A 166 5.88 1.11 2.06
N VAL A 167 6.01 1.68 0.87
CA VAL A 167 5.19 2.79 0.39
C VAL A 167 4.57 2.42 -0.96
N ILE A 168 3.43 3.01 -1.28
CA ILE A 168 2.86 2.94 -2.63
C ILE A 168 3.55 3.97 -3.51
N CYS A 169 3.79 3.61 -4.77
CA CYS A 169 4.34 4.51 -5.76
C CYS A 169 3.60 4.39 -7.09
N THR A 170 3.51 5.47 -7.84
CA THR A 170 2.91 5.54 -9.17
C THR A 170 3.91 6.03 -10.22
N PRO A 171 3.68 5.78 -11.52
CA PRO A 171 4.55 6.28 -12.57
C PRO A 171 4.59 7.82 -12.57
N GLY A 172 5.73 8.39 -12.19
CA GLY A 172 5.91 9.84 -12.13
C GLY A 172 5.11 10.53 -11.02
N GLY A 173 4.58 9.78 -10.05
CA GLY A 173 3.79 10.34 -8.94
C GLY A 173 2.36 10.73 -9.32
N ASP A 174 1.91 10.52 -10.55
CA ASP A 174 0.57 10.93 -11.02
C ASP A 174 -0.33 9.70 -11.25
N ASP A 175 -1.39 9.56 -10.44
CA ASP A 175 -2.44 8.57 -10.69
C ASP A 175 -3.56 9.17 -11.54
N ILE A 176 -3.49 8.95 -12.86
CA ILE A 176 -4.46 9.48 -13.83
C ILE A 176 -5.87 8.86 -13.71
N MET A 177 -6.04 7.79 -12.93
CA MET A 177 -7.32 7.12 -12.75
C MET A 177 -7.99 7.59 -11.46
N LEU A 178 -7.21 7.75 -10.40
CA LEU A 178 -7.69 8.17 -9.08
C LEU A 178 -7.58 9.69 -8.86
N ASN A 179 -6.93 10.43 -9.77
CA ASN A 179 -6.81 11.89 -9.79
C ASN A 179 -6.16 12.48 -8.53
N TYR A 180 -5.09 11.86 -8.05
CA TYR A 180 -4.28 12.33 -6.92
C TYR A 180 -2.78 12.14 -7.22
N GLN A 181 -1.93 12.81 -6.44
CA GLN A 181 -0.47 12.70 -6.54
C GLN A 181 0.08 11.82 -5.40
N SER A 182 0.95 10.87 -5.73
CA SER A 182 1.61 9.91 -4.83
C SER A 182 3.14 10.01 -4.94
N ALA A 183 3.85 9.21 -4.17
CA ALA A 183 5.28 8.99 -4.40
C ALA A 183 5.52 8.34 -5.78
N SER A 184 6.64 8.64 -6.41
CA SER A 184 7.04 8.05 -7.68
C SER A 184 7.99 6.86 -7.51
N TYR A 185 8.16 6.06 -8.56
CA TYR A 185 9.18 5.00 -8.58
C TYR A 185 10.60 5.54 -8.32
N HIS A 186 10.90 6.77 -8.75
CA HIS A 186 12.21 7.38 -8.54
C HIS A 186 12.40 7.77 -7.07
N ASP A 187 11.35 8.19 -6.39
CA ASP A 187 11.41 8.55 -4.97
C ASP A 187 11.75 7.33 -4.09
N ALA A 188 11.20 6.16 -4.43
CA ALA A 188 11.57 4.91 -3.77
C ALA A 188 13.06 4.53 -3.98
N LEU A 189 13.64 4.87 -5.13
CA LEU A 189 15.07 4.64 -5.40
C LEU A 189 15.94 5.63 -4.63
N TYR A 190 15.57 6.91 -4.67
CA TYR A 190 16.19 7.97 -3.87
C TYR A 190 16.23 7.59 -2.38
N LEU A 191 15.09 7.17 -1.82
CA LEU A 191 14.99 6.83 -0.41
C LEU A 191 15.92 5.66 -0.05
N ARG A 192 15.96 4.63 -0.90
CA ARG A 192 16.83 3.47 -0.71
C ARG A 192 18.30 3.85 -0.73
N GLU A 193 18.70 4.71 -1.66
CA GLU A 193 20.08 5.17 -1.77
C GLU A 193 20.50 5.99 -0.53
N VAL A 194 19.70 7.00 -0.17
CA VAL A 194 20.06 7.92 0.93
C VAL A 194 20.02 7.25 2.29
N LEU A 195 19.11 6.30 2.51
CA LEU A 195 19.00 5.57 3.78
C LEU A 195 19.72 4.21 3.80
N GLY A 196 20.37 3.82 2.69
CA GLY A 196 21.03 2.51 2.58
C GLY A 196 20.07 1.32 2.70
N LEU A 197 18.82 1.47 2.27
CA LEU A 197 17.80 0.43 2.33
C LEU A 197 17.87 -0.48 1.10
N ARG A 198 17.47 -1.74 1.28
CA ARG A 198 17.41 -2.76 0.22
C ARG A 198 15.97 -3.19 -0.05
N PRO A 199 15.65 -3.70 -1.25
CA PRO A 199 14.38 -4.37 -1.50
C PRO A 199 14.22 -5.63 -0.62
N ALA A 200 13.05 -6.28 -0.71
CA ALA A 200 12.89 -7.61 -0.11
C ALA A 200 13.95 -8.57 -0.68
N PRO A 201 14.57 -9.46 0.13
CA PRO A 201 15.72 -10.26 -0.29
C PRO A 201 15.47 -11.07 -1.56
N GLU A 202 14.30 -11.71 -1.68
CA GLU A 202 13.95 -12.52 -2.85
C GLU A 202 13.83 -11.67 -4.12
N PHE A 203 13.37 -10.41 -3.97
CA PHE A 203 13.26 -9.46 -5.06
C PHE A 203 14.62 -8.88 -5.44
N GLU A 204 15.47 -8.57 -4.46
CA GLU A 204 16.85 -8.13 -4.68
C GLU A 204 17.66 -9.20 -5.44
N ASP A 205 17.56 -10.46 -5.00
CA ASP A 205 18.20 -11.59 -5.68
C ASP A 205 17.69 -11.74 -7.12
N TRP A 206 16.39 -11.53 -7.35
CA TRP A 206 15.83 -11.56 -8.69
C TRP A 206 16.36 -10.42 -9.56
N LEU A 207 16.36 -9.17 -9.06
CA LEU A 207 16.90 -8.00 -9.76
C LEU A 207 18.37 -8.19 -10.13
N SER A 208 19.17 -8.79 -9.23
CA SER A 208 20.56 -9.16 -9.51
C SER A 208 20.66 -10.18 -10.65
N ARG A 209 19.88 -11.27 -10.61
CA ARG A 209 19.88 -12.31 -11.66
C ARG A 209 19.49 -11.80 -13.03
N ILE A 210 18.55 -10.86 -13.12
CA ILE A 210 18.14 -10.26 -14.39
C ILE A 210 19.04 -9.09 -14.83
N GLY A 211 20.08 -8.78 -14.05
CA GLY A 211 21.10 -7.81 -14.38
C GLY A 211 20.67 -6.35 -14.22
N LEU A 212 19.67 -6.07 -13.37
CA LEU A 212 19.21 -4.69 -13.08
C LEU A 212 19.94 -4.04 -11.89
N LEU A 213 20.69 -4.82 -11.10
CA LEU A 213 21.53 -4.29 -10.03
C LEU A 213 23.00 -4.21 -10.44
N ASP A 214 23.67 -3.13 -10.06
CA ASP A 214 25.13 -3.05 -10.12
C ASP A 214 25.80 -3.83 -8.97
N ASP A 215 27.13 -3.84 -8.92
CA ASP A 215 27.90 -4.55 -7.89
C ASP A 215 27.71 -3.95 -6.48
N ALA A 216 27.25 -2.69 -6.38
CA ALA A 216 26.88 -2.05 -5.13
C ALA A 216 25.42 -2.36 -4.73
N GLY A 217 24.64 -2.96 -5.62
CA GLY A 217 23.22 -3.27 -5.47
C GLY A 217 22.29 -2.08 -5.69
N ALA A 218 22.76 -1.02 -6.33
CA ALA A 218 21.93 0.06 -6.85
C ALA A 218 21.31 -0.34 -8.20
N ILE A 219 20.22 0.31 -8.59
CA ILE A 219 19.62 0.12 -9.91
C ILE A 219 20.61 0.64 -10.97
N ARG A 220 20.88 -0.16 -12.00
CA ARG A 220 21.76 0.24 -13.10
C ARG A 220 21.15 1.38 -13.91
N ASP A 221 21.99 2.34 -14.28
CA ASP A 221 21.62 3.34 -15.26
C ASP A 221 21.37 2.70 -16.63
N VAL A 222 20.31 3.16 -17.30
CA VAL A 222 19.98 2.76 -18.67
C VAL A 222 20.89 3.51 -19.64
N THR A 223 22.16 3.09 -19.70
CA THR A 223 23.14 3.62 -20.66
C THR A 223 23.32 2.68 -21.85
N GLY A 224 23.21 3.22 -23.06
CA GLY A 224 23.40 2.48 -24.32
C GLY A 224 22.24 1.51 -24.66
N THR A 225 22.47 0.68 -25.69
CA THR A 225 21.46 -0.25 -26.26
C THR A 225 21.59 -1.68 -25.74
N ALA A 226 22.52 -1.95 -24.82
CA ALA A 226 22.79 -3.26 -24.26
C ALA A 226 22.14 -3.48 -22.87
N HIS A 227 21.32 -2.53 -22.41
CA HIS A 227 20.66 -2.64 -21.11
C HIS A 227 19.63 -3.77 -21.11
N PRO A 228 19.55 -4.65 -20.08
CA PRO A 228 18.63 -5.80 -20.07
C PRO A 228 17.17 -5.47 -20.37
N LEU A 229 16.67 -4.32 -19.90
CA LEU A 229 15.31 -3.86 -20.20
C LEU A 229 15.06 -3.59 -21.69
N THR A 230 16.09 -3.19 -22.44
CA THR A 230 15.97 -2.98 -23.90
C THR A 230 15.83 -4.28 -24.67
N ALA A 231 16.25 -5.42 -24.10
CA ALA A 231 15.99 -6.75 -24.66
C ALA A 231 14.55 -7.20 -24.34
N ILE A 232 14.11 -7.06 -23.08
CA ILE A 232 12.73 -7.41 -22.65
C ILE A 232 11.69 -6.61 -23.43
N GLY A 233 11.90 -5.31 -23.61
CA GLY A 233 10.98 -4.46 -24.38
C GLY A 233 10.85 -4.86 -25.85
N ARG A 234 11.91 -5.44 -26.45
CA ARG A 234 11.86 -5.96 -27.82
C ARG A 234 11.09 -7.27 -27.92
N GLU A 235 11.21 -8.14 -26.93
CA GLU A 235 10.46 -9.41 -26.89
C GLU A 235 8.96 -9.19 -26.68
N LEU A 236 8.56 -8.21 -25.86
CA LEU A 236 7.14 -7.88 -25.65
C LEU A 236 6.49 -7.15 -26.84
N ALA A 237 7.29 -6.48 -27.67
CA ALA A 237 6.81 -5.75 -28.85
C ALA A 237 6.76 -6.62 -30.13
N ALA A 238 7.29 -7.84 -30.08
CA ALA A 238 7.33 -8.81 -31.18
C ALA A 238 6.15 -9.80 -31.10
#